data_AF-A0A3M2C6X4-F1
#
_entry.id   AF-A0A3M2C6X4-F1
#
_cell.length_a   1.000
_cell.length_b   1.000
_cell.length_c   1.000
_cell.angle_alpha   90.00
_cell.angle_beta   90.00
_cell.angle_gamma   90.00
#
_symmetry.space_group_name_H-M   'P 1'
#
loop_
_entity.id
_entity.type
_entity.pdbx_description
1 polymer ?
#
loop_
_entity_poly.entity_id
_entity_poly.type
_entity_poly.pdbx_seq_one_letter_code
_entity_poly.pdbx_strand_id
1 'polypeptide(L)' 'RSAGDDLKRIRGIGPTLEKRLHGAGVFTFRQIAGWSKADVERLAAGLGRSHGRILRDDWIGQARRLGRRQTP' A
#
# COMPACT_ATOMS: atom_id res chain seq x y z
N ARG A 1 5.11 -10.03 -18.21
CA ARG A 1 5.55 -8.96 -17.29
C ARG A 1 4.36 -8.73 -16.36
N SER A 2 4.44 -9.14 -15.10
CA SER A 2 3.30 -8.99 -14.18
C SER A 2 3.03 -7.51 -13.98
N ALA A 3 1.93 -7.01 -14.56
CA ALA A 3 1.48 -5.65 -14.31
C ALA A 3 1.21 -5.56 -12.81
N GLY A 4 1.82 -4.58 -12.14
CA GLY A 4 1.57 -4.35 -10.71
C GLY A 4 0.08 -4.10 -10.45
N ASP A 5 -0.32 -4.25 -9.19
CA ASP A 5 -1.68 -3.97 -8.76
C ASP A 5 -1.95 -2.47 -8.82
N ASP A 6 -3.19 -2.10 -9.11
CA ASP A 6 -3.64 -0.72 -8.99
C ASP A 6 -3.78 -0.33 -7.51
N LEU A 7 -2.69 0.18 -6.92
CA LEU A 7 -2.62 0.54 -5.51
C LEU A 7 -3.62 1.64 -5.14
N LYS A 8 -4.07 2.46 -6.11
CA LYS A 8 -5.10 3.49 -5.90
C LYS A 8 -6.46 2.91 -5.53
N ARG A 9 -6.68 1.59 -5.70
CA ARG A 9 -7.89 0.90 -5.20
C ARG A 9 -7.96 0.89 -3.67
N ILE A 10 -6.85 1.11 -2.96
CA ILE A 10 -6.83 1.30 -1.52
C ILE A 10 -7.18 2.76 -1.22
N ARG A 11 -8.25 2.97 -0.43
CA ARG A 11 -8.66 4.31 0.02
C ARG A 11 -7.50 4.99 0.75
N GLY A 12 -7.18 6.21 0.33
CA GLY A 12 -6.07 7.00 0.88
C GLY A 12 -4.79 6.95 0.03
N ILE A 13 -4.70 6.02 -0.92
CA ILE A 13 -3.62 5.97 -1.92
C ILE A 13 -4.07 6.73 -3.16
N GLY A 14 -3.49 7.91 -3.39
CA GLY A 14 -3.64 8.66 -4.64
C GLY A 14 -2.48 8.39 -5.61
N PRO A 15 -2.56 8.91 -6.86
CA PRO A 15 -1.54 8.69 -7.90
C PRO A 15 -0.11 9.07 -7.47
N THR A 16 0.04 10.17 -6.73
CA THR A 16 1.34 10.61 -6.19
C THR A 16 1.91 9.60 -5.21
N LEU A 17 1.06 9.00 -4.39
CA LEU A 17 1.49 8.11 -3.34
C LEU A 17 1.76 6.70 -3.88
N GLU A 18 0.96 6.24 -4.84
CA GLU A 18 1.26 5.06 -5.67
C GLU A 18 2.65 5.17 -6.31
N LYS A 19 2.98 6.31 -6.95
CA LYS A 19 4.32 6.53 -7.51
C LYS A 19 5.43 6.42 -6.47
N ARG A 20 5.22 6.93 -5.26
CA ARG A 20 6.19 6.82 -4.16
C ARG A 20 6.35 5.37 -3.69
N LEU A 21 5.25 4.64 -3.58
CA LEU A 21 5.26 3.21 -3.22
C LEU A 21 5.99 2.39 -4.29
N HIS A 22 5.74 2.66 -5.57
CA HIS A 22 6.45 2.05 -6.69
C HIS A 22 7.96 2.37 -6.63
N GLY A 23 8.32 3.62 -6.33
CA GLY A 23 9.70 4.02 -6.10
C GLY A 23 10.35 3.30 -4.91
N ALA A 24 9.56 2.91 -3.91
CA ALA A 24 9.98 2.11 -2.76
C ALA A 24 9.92 0.58 -3.01
N GLY A 25 9.64 0.13 -4.24
CA GLY A 25 9.60 -1.29 -4.60
C GLY A 25 8.28 -2.01 -4.30
N VAL A 26 7.24 -1.27 -3.91
CA VAL A 26 5.91 -1.80 -3.58
C VAL A 26 5.00 -1.65 -4.79
N PHE A 27 4.62 -2.78 -5.39
CA PHE A 27 3.82 -2.82 -6.61
C PHE A 27 2.54 -3.68 -6.47
N THR A 28 2.35 -4.34 -5.33
CA THR A 28 1.24 -5.29 -5.15
C THR A 28 0.53 -5.11 -3.81
N PHE A 29 -0.76 -5.40 -3.77
CA PHE A 29 -1.54 -5.49 -2.55
C PHE A 29 -0.97 -6.54 -1.60
N ARG A 30 -0.37 -7.62 -2.12
CA ARG A 30 0.23 -8.66 -1.26
C ARG A 30 1.39 -8.13 -0.43
N GLN A 31 2.21 -7.23 -0.99
CA GLN A 31 3.28 -6.57 -0.24
C GLN A 31 2.70 -5.67 0.86
N ILE A 32 1.67 -4.87 0.55
CA ILE A 32 1.01 -3.99 1.53
C ILE A 32 0.32 -4.81 2.63
N ALA A 33 -0.36 -5.90 2.26
CA ALA A 33 -1.05 -6.80 3.17
C ALA A 33 -0.12 -7.48 4.19
N GLY A 34 1.16 -7.60 3.84
CA GLY A 34 2.23 -8.19 4.65
C GLY A 34 3.00 -7.20 5.51
N TRP A 35 2.71 -5.90 5.44
CA TRP A 35 3.40 -4.92 6.29
C TRP A 35 3.14 -5.17 7.76
N SER A 36 4.22 -5.18 8.53
CA SER A 36 4.17 -5.10 9.98
C SER A 36 3.94 -3.66 10.44
N LYS A 37 3.62 -3.47 11.73
CA LYS A 37 3.53 -2.13 12.32
C LYS A 37 4.83 -1.32 12.12
N ALA A 38 5.98 -1.98 12.23
CA ALA A 38 7.28 -1.36 12.01
C ALA A 38 7.50 -0.96 10.54
N ASP A 39 7.03 -1.75 9.57
CA ASP A 39 7.12 -1.39 8.15
C ASP A 39 6.22 -0.21 7.82
N VAL A 40 5.02 -0.19 8.41
CA VAL A 40 4.12 0.97 8.32
C VAL A 40 4.82 2.20 8.85
N GLU A 41 5.39 2.16 10.06
CA GLU A 41 6.10 3.30 10.66
C GLU A 41 7.27 3.79 9.79
N ARG A 42 8.09 2.86 9.26
CA ARG A 42 9.23 3.17 8.39
C ARG A 42 8.80 3.81 7.07
N LEU A 43 7.81 3.23 6.39
CA LEU A 43 7.30 3.76 5.12
C LEU A 43 6.56 5.07 5.34
N ALA A 44 5.80 5.16 6.42
CA ALA A 44 5.07 6.34 6.80
C ALA A 44 6.01 7.52 7.12
N ALA A 45 7.16 7.27 7.76
CA ALA A 45 8.20 8.27 7.95
C ALA A 45 8.72 8.83 6.63
N GLY A 46 8.90 7.98 5.60
CA GLY A 46 9.29 8.39 4.26
C GLY A 46 8.17 9.08 3.44
N LEU A 47 6.90 8.82 3.79
CA LEU A 47 5.74 9.36 3.08
C LEU A 47 5.20 10.68 3.67
N GLY A 48 5.75 11.14 4.81
CA GLY A 48 5.43 12.42 5.46
C GLY A 48 4.04 12.45 6.11
N ARG A 49 3.23 13.48 5.84
CA ARG A 49 1.84 13.67 6.37
C ARG A 49 0.88 12.50 6.08
N SER A 50 1.29 11.53 5.27
CA SER A 50 0.53 10.32 4.99
C SER A 50 0.67 9.25 6.09
N HIS A 51 1.50 9.48 7.12
CA HIS A 51 1.70 8.53 8.22
C HIS A 51 0.41 8.12 8.91
N GLY A 52 -0.44 9.09 9.25
CA GLY A 52 -1.74 8.79 9.85
C GLY A 52 -2.69 8.06 8.89
N ARG A 53 -2.52 8.19 7.57
CA ARG A 53 -3.46 7.63 6.58
C ARG A 53 -3.34 6.13 6.41
N ILE A 54 -2.14 5.56 6.56
CA ILE A 54 -1.94 4.10 6.41
C ILE A 54 -2.76 3.33 7.46
N LEU A 55 -2.74 3.82 8.70
CA LEU A 55 -3.49 3.26 9.82
C LEU A 55 -4.96 3.70 9.82
N ARG A 56 -5.23 5.00 9.67
CA ARG A 56 -6.59 5.56 9.70
C ARG A 56 -7.47 4.99 8.60
N ASP A 57 -6.92 4.83 7.39
CA ASP A 57 -7.67 4.32 6.25
C ASP A 57 -7.51 2.79 6.09
N ASP A 58 -6.94 2.05 7.05
CA ASP A 58 -6.82 0.57 7.02
C ASP A 58 -6.21 0.03 5.70
N TRP A 59 -5.03 0.51 5.30
CA TRP A 59 -4.43 0.08 4.02
C TRP A 59 -4.11 -1.40 4.00
N ILE A 60 -3.60 -1.94 5.11
CA ILE A 60 -3.27 -3.37 5.25
C ILE A 60 -4.53 -4.22 5.10
N GLY A 61 -5.63 -3.88 5.80
CA GLY A 61 -6.88 -4.63 5.71
C GLY A 61 -7.51 -4.54 4.33
N GLN A 62 -7.51 -3.35 3.71
CA GLN A 62 -7.94 -3.17 2.32
C GLN A 62 -7.11 -4.00 1.35
N ALA A 63 -5.79 -3.97 1.48
CA ALA A 63 -4.87 -4.74 0.65
C ALA A 63 -5.07 -6.25 0.82
N ARG A 64 -5.35 -6.73 2.04
CA ARG A 64 -5.71 -8.14 2.28
C ARG A 64 -7.00 -8.52 1.56
N ARG A 65 -8.02 -7.65 1.59
CA ARG A 65 -9.30 -7.89 0.88
C ARG A 65 -9.12 -7.89 -0.63
N LEU A 66 -8.34 -6.96 -1.17
CA LEU A 66 -8.08 -6.83 -2.60
C LEU A 66 -7.15 -7.93 -3.13
N GLY A 67 -6.08 -8.23 -2.41
CA GLY A 67 -5.10 -9.28 -2.76
C GLY A 67 -5.68 -10.69 -2.72
N ARG A 68 -6.71 -10.94 -1.88
CA ARG A 68 -7.46 -12.22 -1.90
C ARG A 68 -8.37 -12.38 -3.12
N ARG A 69 -8.77 -11.27 -3.77
CA ARG A 69 -9.57 -11.30 -5.00
C ARG A 69 -8.73 -11.36 -6.27
N GLN A 70 -7.40 -11.26 -6.14
CA GLN A 70 -6.46 -11.43 -7.26
C GLN A 70 -5.94 -12.86 -7.26
N THR A 71 -6.80 -13.76 -7.70
CA THR A 71 -6.41 -15.11 -8.13
C THR A 71 -5.87 -14.99 -9.57
N PRO A 72 -4.80 -15.73 -9.95
CA PRO A 72 -4.15 -15.64 -11.27
C PRO A 72 -5.08 -15.78 -12.48
#